data_AF-A0A563U2F4-F1
#
_entry.id   AF-A0A563U2F4-F1
#
_cell.length_a   1.000
_cell.length_b   1.000
_cell.length_c   1.000
_cell.angle_alpha   90.00
_cell.angle_beta   90.00
_cell.angle_gamma   90.00
#
_symmetry.space_group_name_H-M   'P 1'
#
loop_
_entity.id
_entity.type
_entity.pdbx_description
1 polymer ?
#
loop_
_entity_poly.entity_id
_entity_poly.type
_entity_poly.pdbx_seq_one_letter_code
_entity_poly.pdbx_strand_id
1 'polypeptide(L)'
;MELIFISNQIKYDILQICGMPAKYSYNLLGNISLSSIGYRDDAELCRRLESKLQLIAEEYKTGCNIPLGSVSGGLTVSQCIRLVVV
;
A
#
# COMPACT_ATOMS: atom_id res chain seq x y z
N MET A 1 -12.02 3.59 14.43
CA MET A 1 -12.01 2.14 14.11
C MET A 1 -11.64 1.90 12.65
N GLU A 2 -12.13 2.72 11.73
CA GLU A 2 -11.90 2.61 10.28
C GLU A 2 -10.43 2.74 9.84
N LEU A 3 -9.64 3.61 10.47
CA LEU A 3 -8.22 3.81 10.13
C LEU A 3 -7.35 2.55 10.26
N ILE A 4 -7.63 1.74 11.28
CA ILE A 4 -6.92 0.48 11.52
C ILE A 4 -7.28 -0.52 10.42
N PHE A 5 -8.54 -0.51 9.99
CA PHE A 5 -9.05 -1.39 8.93
C PHE A 5 -8.43 -1.03 7.57
N ILE A 6 -8.44 0.25 7.20
CA ILE A 6 -7.79 0.78 5.99
C ILE A 6 -6.31 0.45 6.00
N SER A 7 -5.62 0.70 7.12
CA SER A 7 -4.19 0.38 7.27
C SER A 7 -3.92 -1.12 7.04
N ASN A 8 -4.73 -2.01 7.60
CA ASN A 8 -4.55 -3.45 7.44
C ASN A 8 -4.87 -3.93 6.01
N GLN A 9 -5.86 -3.33 5.35
CA GLN A 9 -6.19 -3.62 3.95
C GLN A 9 -5.05 -3.21 3.02
N ILE A 10 -4.51 -1.99 3.21
CA ILE A 10 -3.34 -1.53 2.44
C ILE A 10 -2.14 -2.46 2.64
N LYS A 11 -1.84 -2.87 3.88
CA LYS A 11 -0.77 -3.85 4.16
C LYS A 11 -1.01 -5.18 3.46
N TYR A 12 -2.26 -5.63 3.37
CA TYR A 12 -2.63 -6.87 2.70
C TYR A 12 -2.45 -6.77 1.19
N ASP A 13 -2.93 -5.70 0.54
CA ASP A 13 -2.78 -5.46 -0.89
C ASP A 13 -1.29 -5.33 -1.28
N ILE A 14 -0.49 -4.63 -0.46
CA ILE A 14 0.97 -4.54 -0.65
C ILE A 14 1.60 -5.94 -0.69
N LEU A 15 1.28 -6.80 0.28
CA LEU A 15 1.83 -8.16 0.34
C LEU A 15 1.39 -9.00 -0.87
N GLN A 16 0.11 -8.92 -1.24
CA GLN A 16 -0.43 -9.59 -2.44
C GLN A 16 0.30 -9.16 -3.71
N ILE A 17 0.51 -7.86 -3.91
CA ILE A 17 1.17 -7.31 -5.11
C ILE A 17 2.65 -7.70 -5.14
N CYS A 18 3.31 -7.74 -3.98
CA CYS A 18 4.70 -8.20 -3.87
C CYS A 18 4.85 -9.72 -4.00
N GLY A 19 3.76 -10.48 -4.15
CA GLY A 19 3.79 -11.94 -4.22
C GLY A 19 4.15 -12.61 -2.89
N MET A 20 4.07 -11.90 -1.77
CA MET A 20 4.26 -12.48 -0.44
C MET A 20 2.94 -13.03 0.10
N PRO A 21 2.95 -14.22 0.73
CA PRO A 21 1.75 -14.78 1.34
C PRO A 21 1.29 -13.88 2.48
N ALA A 22 0.10 -13.30 2.34
CA ALA A 22 -0.50 -12.35 3.28
C ALA A 22 -1.03 -13.02 4.57
N LYS A 23 -0.29 -14.00 5.10
CA LYS A 23 -0.65 -14.79 6.28
C LYS A 23 -0.65 -13.94 7.57
N TYR A 24 0.07 -12.81 7.57
CA TYR A 24 0.16 -11.88 8.69
C TYR A 24 0.31 -10.41 8.24
N SER A 25 -0.67 -9.87 7.49
CA SER A 25 -0.69 -8.44 7.15
C SER A 25 -0.54 -7.53 8.37
N TYR A 26 -1.03 -7.97 9.54
CA TYR A 26 -0.86 -7.29 10.83
C TYR A 26 0.61 -7.22 11.31
N ASN A 27 1.45 -8.20 10.97
CA ASN A 27 2.89 -8.20 11.28
C ASN A 27 3.70 -7.36 10.30
N LEU A 28 3.09 -6.83 9.24
CA LEU A 28 3.79 -5.94 8.33
C LEU A 28 4.09 -4.64 9.08
N LEU A 29 5.36 -4.49 9.47
CA LEU A 29 5.86 -3.27 10.08
C LEU A 29 5.79 -2.16 9.05
N GLY A 30 5.15 -1.06 9.41
CA GLY A 30 4.99 0.07 8.51
C GLY A 30 6.31 0.72 8.07
N ASN A 31 7.40 0.48 8.81
CA ASN A 31 8.73 0.99 8.47
C ASN A 31 9.49 0.14 7.42
N ILE A 32 8.89 -0.95 6.94
CA ILE A 32 9.51 -1.78 5.91
C ILE A 32 9.34 -1.09 4.56
N SER A 33 10.44 -0.93 3.83
CA SER A 33 10.44 -0.46 2.43
C SER A 33 9.80 -1.50 1.53
N LEU A 34 9.06 -1.05 0.51
CA LEU A 34 8.51 -1.92 -0.52
C LEU A 34 9.62 -2.80 -1.13
N SER A 35 10.80 -2.24 -1.42
CA SER A 35 11.93 -3.04 -1.93
C SER A 35 12.36 -4.19 -1.03
N SER A 36 12.21 -4.07 0.30
CA SER A 36 12.56 -5.14 1.25
C SER A 36 11.56 -6.30 1.26
N ILE A 37 10.33 -6.09 0.80
CA ILE A 37 9.31 -7.14 0.65
C ILE A 37 9.31 -7.75 -0.76
N GLY A 38 10.38 -7.53 -1.54
CA GLY A 38 10.50 -8.07 -2.89
C GLY A 38 9.78 -7.24 -3.93
N TYR A 39 9.34 -6.03 -3.60
CA TYR A 39 8.90 -5.06 -4.59
C TYR A 39 10.10 -4.63 -5.43
N ARG A 40 10.28 -5.29 -6.57
CA ARG A 40 11.17 -4.80 -7.60
C ARG A 40 10.50 -3.54 -8.15
N ASP A 41 11.28 -2.50 -8.38
CA ASP A 41 10.84 -1.19 -8.91
C ASP A 41 10.35 -1.37 -10.36
N ASP A 42 9.27 -2.13 -10.47
CA ASP A 42 8.66 -2.59 -11.69
C ASP A 42 7.47 -1.66 -11.89
N ALA A 43 7.50 -0.90 -12.98
CA ALA A 43 6.51 0.13 -13.26
C ALA A 43 5.08 -0.46 -13.24
N GLU A 44 4.92 -1.75 -13.52
CA GLU A 44 3.64 -2.44 -13.42
C GLU A 44 3.17 -2.63 -11.96
N LEU A 45 4.07 -3.01 -11.05
CA LEU A 45 3.76 -3.18 -9.63
C LEU A 45 3.45 -1.82 -8.95
N CYS A 46 4.15 -0.75 -9.35
CA CYS A 46 3.81 0.64 -9.01
C CYS A 46 2.38 0.97 -9.38
N ARG A 47 2.04 0.82 -10.66
CA ARG A 47 0.71 1.16 -11.15
C ARG A 47 -0.39 0.32 -10.51
N ARG A 48 -0.13 -0.96 -10.26
CA ARG A 48 -1.07 -1.85 -9.55
C ARG A 48 -1.30 -1.38 -8.11
N LEU A 49 -0.24 -1.05 -7.39
CA LEU A 49 -0.36 -0.58 -6.02
C LEU A 49 -1.10 0.76 -5.96
N GLU A 50 -0.76 1.70 -6.84
CA GLU A 50 -1.45 2.99 -6.94
C GLU A 50 -2.93 2.83 -7.22
N SER A 51 -3.29 2.00 -8.21
CA SER A 51 -4.68 1.72 -8.54
C SER A 51 -5.42 1.10 -7.35
N LYS A 52 -4.76 0.21 -6.59
CA LYS A 52 -5.35 -0.37 -5.37
C LYS A 52 -5.52 0.65 -4.26
N LEU A 53 -4.51 1.48 -4.00
CA LEU A 53 -4.58 2.55 -2.99
C LEU A 53 -5.69 3.55 -3.34
N GLN A 54 -5.83 3.90 -4.62
CA GLN A 54 -6.92 4.75 -5.12
C GLN A 54 -8.29 4.11 -4.89
N LEU A 55 -8.47 2.83 -5.23
CA LEU A 55 -9.72 2.11 -4.98
C LEU A 55 -10.08 2.08 -3.50
N ILE A 56 -9.10 1.83 -2.62
CA ILE A 56 -9.31 1.87 -1.16
C ILE A 56 -9.67 3.31 -0.73
N ALA A 57 -8.98 4.32 -1.25
CA ALA A 57 -9.27 5.71 -0.94
C ALA A 57 -10.71 6.11 -1.30
N GLU A 58 -11.21 5.63 -2.44
CA GLU A 58 -12.59 5.83 -2.92
C GLU A 58 -13.60 5.02 -2.10
N GLU A 59 -13.33 3.72 -1.85
CA GLU A 59 -14.18 2.81 -1.08
C GLU A 59 -14.45 3.35 0.33
N TYR A 60 -13.40 3.88 0.97
CA TYR A 60 -13.47 4.43 2.31
C TYR A 60 -13.73 5.94 2.35
N LYS A 61 -14.01 6.58 1.20
CA LYS A 61 -14.29 8.03 1.08
C LYS A 61 -13.28 8.91 1.82
N THR A 62 -12.01 8.53 1.76
CA THR A 62 -10.92 9.23 2.45
C THR A 62 -10.64 10.63 1.89
N GLY A 63 -11.14 10.93 0.68
CA GLY A 63 -10.91 12.20 -0.01
C GLY A 63 -9.48 12.35 -0.56
N CYS A 64 -8.64 11.32 -0.43
CA CYS A 64 -7.29 11.30 -0.97
C CYS A 64 -7.31 10.83 -2.43
N ASN A 65 -6.48 11.47 -3.27
CA ASN A 65 -6.26 11.09 -4.65
C ASN A 65 -4.80 10.66 -4.79
N ILE A 66 -4.57 9.46 -5.33
CA ILE A 66 -3.24 8.86 -5.45
C ILE A 66 -2.79 8.96 -6.91
N PRO A 67 -2.07 10.03 -7.30
CA PRO A 67 -1.63 10.17 -8.69
C PRO A 67 -0.60 9.10 -9.07
N LEU A 68 -0.54 8.80 -10.36
CA LEU A 68 0.48 7.92 -10.93
C LEU A 68 1.89 8.50 -10.68
N GLY A 69 2.80 7.67 -10.21
CA GLY A 69 4.13 8.05 -9.72
C GLY A 69 4.19 8.39 -8.21
N SER A 70 3.07 8.29 -7.48
CA SER A 70 3.07 8.46 -6.01
C SER A 70 3.69 7.29 -5.28
N VAL A 71 3.75 6.12 -5.92
CA VAL A 71 4.35 4.92 -5.35
C VAL A 71 5.67 4.59 -6.04
N SER A 72 6.72 4.35 -5.25
CA SER A 72 8.03 3.87 -5.70
C SER A 72 8.58 2.83 -4.72
N GLY A 73 9.46 1.94 -5.16
CA GLY A 73 10.01 0.87 -4.31
C GLY A 73 10.77 1.35 -3.08
N GLY A 74 11.28 2.60 -3.11
CA GLY A 74 11.91 3.26 -1.97
C GLY A 74 10.94 3.67 -0.85
N LEU A 75 9.63 3.70 -1.10
CA LEU A 75 8.64 4.04 -0.08
C LEU A 75 8.48 2.92 0.94
N THR A 76 8.09 3.30 2.15
CA THR A 76 7.70 2.36 3.18
C THR A 76 6.20 2.14 3.19
N VAL A 77 5.78 0.99 3.72
CA VAL A 77 4.37 0.63 3.88
C VAL A 77 3.59 1.73 4.62
N SER A 78 4.16 2.34 5.65
CA SER A 78 3.57 3.48 6.38
C SER A 78 3.36 4.70 5.49
N GLN A 79 4.28 4.96 4.55
CA GLN A 79 4.13 6.08 3.62
C GLN A 79 2.98 5.81 2.65
N CYS A 80 2.85 4.59 2.14
CA CYS A 80 1.69 4.21 1.32
C CYS A 80 0.36 4.35 2.08
N ILE A 81 0.33 4.00 3.37
CA ILE A 81 -0.86 4.17 4.21
C ILE A 81 -1.19 5.65 4.39
N ARG A 82 -0.17 6.49 4.64
CA ARG A 82 -0.32 7.95 4.79
C ARG A 82 -0.82 8.65 3.54
N LEU A 83 -0.61 8.06 2.35
CA LEU A 83 -1.19 8.60 1.12
C LEU A 83 -2.72 8.50 1.10
N VAL A 84 -3.28 7.49 1.78
CA VAL A 84 -4.73 7.20 1.79
C VAL A 84 -5.39 7.72 3.08
N VAL A 85 -4.66 7.74 4.18
CA VAL A 85 -5.13 8.15 5.50
C VAL A 85 -4.35 9.40 5.92
N VAL A 86 -4.98 10.57 5.78
CA VAL A 86 -4.52 11.87 6.31
C VAL A 86 -4.82 12.00 7.80
#